data_AF-A0AA35RQI4-F1
#
_entry.id   AF-A0AA35RQI4-F1
#
_cell.length_a   1.000
_cell.length_b   1.000
_cell.length_c   1.000
_cell.angle_alpha   90.00
_cell.angle_beta   90.00
_cell.angle_gamma   90.00
#
_symmetry.space_group_name_H-M   'P 1'
#
loop_
_entity.id
_entity.type
_entity.pdbx_description
1 polymer ?
#
loop_
_entity_poly.entity_id
_entity_poly.type
_entity_poly.pdbx_seq_one_letter_code
_entity_poly.pdbx_strand_id
1 'polypeptide(L)'
;MMQWIETTAQSLSDDHTDIGDSLSSAEINKQAFHNFQSQISGQYQEISRVITVGERLVGSRHYALDVMQVGNKKLRTSWERFSRIVEDRNNMFELSVVFHDWQQKFFLHIDVWSEACSSGLVPSSTG
;
A
#
# COMPACT_ATOMS: atom_id res chain seq x y z
N MET A 1 5.34 -19.90 -7.20
CA MET A 1 5.88 -18.58 -6.84
C MET A 1 5.41 -17.50 -7.81
N MET A 2 5.79 -17.56 -9.10
CA MET A 2 5.32 -16.57 -10.11
C MET A 2 3.80 -16.46 -10.20
N GLN A 3 3.10 -17.60 -10.36
CA GLN A 3 1.63 -17.60 -10.41
C GLN A 3 1.02 -16.96 -9.17
N TRP A 4 1.54 -17.27 -7.97
CA TRP A 4 1.06 -16.68 -6.73
C TRP A 4 1.24 -15.14 -6.74
N ILE A 5 2.43 -14.65 -7.10
CA ILE A 5 2.71 -13.20 -7.21
C ILE A 5 1.71 -12.54 -8.18
N GLU A 6 1.51 -13.13 -9.36
CA GLU A 6 0.64 -12.57 -10.40
C GLU A 6 -0.84 -12.56 -9.98
N THR A 7 -1.34 -13.67 -9.41
CA THR A 7 -2.73 -13.75 -8.96
C THR A 7 -3.02 -12.82 -7.79
N THR A 8 -2.09 -12.70 -6.84
CA THR A 8 -2.27 -11.82 -5.69
C THR A 8 -2.12 -10.35 -6.11
N ALA A 9 -1.18 -10.02 -7.00
CA ALA A 9 -1.07 -8.67 -7.57
C ALA A 9 -2.35 -8.24 -8.29
N GLN A 10 -2.96 -9.16 -9.07
CA GLN A 10 -4.20 -8.88 -9.79
C GLN A 10 -5.35 -8.64 -8.82
N SER A 11 -5.56 -9.52 -7.84
CA SER A 11 -6.60 -9.35 -6.82
C SER A 11 -6.46 -8.03 -6.06
N LEU A 12 -5.24 -7.67 -5.65
CA LEU A 12 -4.99 -6.36 -5.00
C LEU A 12 -5.22 -5.17 -5.92
N SER A 13 -5.10 -5.33 -7.23
CA SER A 13 -5.37 -4.27 -8.21
C SER A 13 -6.86 -4.15 -8.51
N ASP A 14 -7.60 -5.25 -8.53
CA ASP A 14 -9.04 -5.26 -8.82
C ASP A 14 -9.82 -4.57 -7.71
N ASP A 15 -9.47 -4.82 -6.45
CA ASP A 15 -10.17 -4.26 -5.29
C ASP A 15 -9.75 -2.80 -4.96
N HIS A 16 -9.10 -2.07 -5.87
CA HIS A 16 -8.42 -0.78 -5.56
C HIS A 16 -9.37 0.37 -5.19
N THR A 17 -10.67 0.25 -5.45
CA THR A 17 -11.65 1.29 -5.13
C THR A 17 -12.27 1.15 -3.74
N ASP A 18 -12.12 -0.02 -3.10
CA ASP A 18 -12.67 -0.27 -1.77
C ASP A 18 -11.71 0.24 -0.68
N ILE A 19 -11.91 1.50 -0.27
CA ILE A 19 -11.06 2.21 0.70
C ILE A 19 -11.81 2.58 2.00
N GLY A 20 -13.05 2.13 2.14
CA GLY A 20 -13.97 2.58 3.19
C GLY A 20 -14.74 3.84 2.80
N ASP A 21 -15.94 3.95 3.34
CA ASP A 21 -16.90 5.07 3.17
C ASP A 21 -17.11 5.88 4.47
N SER A 22 -16.47 5.46 5.55
CA SER A 22 -16.49 6.09 6.86
C SER A 22 -15.16 5.84 7.56
N LEU A 23 -14.89 6.58 8.65
CA LEU A 23 -13.68 6.36 9.45
C LEU A 23 -13.59 4.90 9.95
N SER A 24 -14.72 4.35 10.43
CA SER A 24 -14.76 2.98 10.94
C SER A 24 -14.48 1.94 9.85
N SER A 25 -15.10 2.06 8.67
CA SER A 25 -14.85 1.13 7.56
C SER A 25 -13.44 1.27 7.00
N ALA A 26 -12.89 2.49 6.92
CA ALA A 26 -11.51 2.73 6.52
C ALA A 26 -10.49 2.10 7.50
N GLU A 27 -10.72 2.22 8.82
CA GLU A 27 -9.88 1.58 9.84
C GLU A 27 -9.94 0.04 9.78
N ILE A 28 -11.13 -0.52 9.57
CA ILE A 28 -11.31 -1.97 9.38
C ILE A 28 -10.54 -2.45 8.15
N ASN A 29 -10.67 -1.75 7.02
CA ASN A 29 -9.99 -2.11 5.78
C ASN A 29 -8.46 -2.00 5.94
N LYS A 30 -7.98 -0.93 6.59
CA LYS A 30 -6.56 -0.77 6.93
C LYS A 30 -6.06 -1.93 7.80
N GLN A 31 -6.79 -2.31 8.84
CA GLN A 31 -6.41 -3.41 9.73
C GLN A 31 -6.42 -4.75 9.01
N ALA A 32 -7.43 -5.01 8.17
CA ALA A 32 -7.49 -6.21 7.33
C ALA A 32 -6.28 -6.29 6.39
N PHE A 33 -5.89 -5.16 5.79
CA PHE A 33 -4.72 -5.10 4.92
C PHE A 33 -3.39 -5.30 5.67
N HIS A 34 -3.26 -4.72 6.86
CA HIS A 34 -2.11 -4.97 7.74
C HIS A 34 -2.01 -6.46 8.11
N ASN A 35 -3.14 -7.11 8.42
CA ASN A 35 -3.16 -8.55 8.69
C ASN A 35 -2.73 -9.36 7.47
N PHE A 36 -3.18 -8.98 6.27
CA PHE A 36 -2.73 -9.57 5.02
C PHE A 36 -1.22 -9.42 4.83
N GLN A 37 -0.65 -8.22 5.03
CA GLN A 37 0.80 -7.98 4.96
C GLN A 37 1.57 -8.89 5.93
N SER A 38 1.07 -9.05 7.16
CA SER A 38 1.66 -9.97 8.15
C SER A 38 1.62 -11.43 7.68
N GLN A 39 0.51 -11.87 7.05
CA GLN A 39 0.37 -13.24 6.55
C GLN A 39 1.34 -13.55 5.41
N ILE A 40 1.62 -12.56 4.55
CA ILE A 40 2.51 -12.74 3.39
C ILE A 40 4.00 -12.49 3.70
N SER A 41 4.34 -12.10 4.94
CA SER A 41 5.70 -11.77 5.36
C SER A 41 6.70 -12.92 5.16
N GLY A 42 6.27 -14.17 5.33
CA GLY A 42 7.10 -15.35 5.08
C GLY A 42 7.46 -15.51 3.59
N GLN A 43 6.52 -15.18 2.70
CA GLN A 43 6.73 -15.18 1.25
C GLN A 43 7.72 -14.09 0.84
N TYR A 44 7.69 -12.92 1.51
CA TYR A 44 8.69 -11.87 1.29
C TYR A 44 10.12 -12.36 1.53
N GLN A 45 10.33 -13.07 2.64
CA GLN A 45 11.63 -13.62 3.00
C GLN A 45 12.06 -14.72 2.01
N GLU A 46 11.15 -15.63 1.67
CA GLU A 46 11.46 -16.75 0.79
C GLU A 46 11.77 -16.30 -0.65
N ILE A 47 11.00 -15.37 -1.20
CA ILE A 47 11.24 -14.82 -2.55
C ILE A 47 12.58 -14.09 -2.61
N SER A 48 12.88 -13.26 -1.61
CA SER A 48 14.16 -12.55 -1.51
C SER A 48 15.35 -13.50 -1.43
N ARG A 49 15.20 -14.62 -0.70
CA ARG A 49 16.21 -15.67 -0.60
C ARG A 49 16.44 -16.35 -1.95
N VAL A 50 15.38 -16.73 -2.66
CA VAL A 50 15.47 -17.37 -3.98
C VAL A 50 16.14 -16.45 -5.00
N ILE A 51 15.79 -15.16 -5.01
CA ILE A 51 16.45 -14.16 -5.87
C ILE A 51 17.95 -14.11 -5.56
N THR A 52 18.33 -13.97 -4.29
CA THR A 52 19.73 -13.89 -3.84
C THR A 52 20.54 -15.13 -4.22
N VAL A 53 19.98 -16.33 -4.02
CA VAL A 53 20.65 -17.59 -4.38
C VAL A 53 20.84 -17.69 -5.89
N GLY A 54 19.82 -17.32 -6.67
CA GLY A 54 19.94 -17.35 -8.14
C GLY A 54 20.98 -16.36 -8.66
N GLU A 55 21.13 -15.17 -8.07
CA GLU A 55 22.19 -14.23 -8.43
C GLU A 55 23.60 -14.80 -8.19
N ARG A 56 23.79 -15.51 -7.08
CA ARG A 56 25.06 -16.17 -6.77
C ARG A 56 25.40 -17.26 -7.78
N LEU A 57 24.41 -18.06 -8.18
CA LEU A 57 24.58 -19.13 -9.18
C LEU A 57 24.84 -18.59 -10.59
N VAL A 58 24.31 -17.42 -10.91
CA VAL A 58 24.66 -16.70 -12.13
C VAL A 58 26.11 -16.19 -12.07
N GLY A 59 26.56 -15.70 -10.92
CA GLY A 59 27.94 -15.24 -10.74
C GLY A 59 29.00 -16.34 -10.90
N SER A 60 28.66 -17.60 -10.61
CA SER A 60 29.59 -18.73 -10.68
C SER A 60 29.77 -19.35 -12.08
N ARG A 61 29.18 -18.76 -13.13
CA ARG A 61 29.23 -19.26 -14.51
C ARG A 61 28.75 -20.71 -14.71
N HIS A 62 27.62 -21.06 -14.11
CA HIS A 62 26.99 -22.38 -14.20
C HIS A 62 26.57 -22.76 -15.66
N TYR A 63 26.53 -24.05 -16.03
CA TYR A 63 26.18 -24.44 -17.42
C TYR A 63 24.76 -24.03 -17.86
N ALA A 64 23.88 -23.68 -16.90
CA ALA A 64 22.50 -23.25 -17.13
C ALA A 64 22.29 -21.72 -16.97
N LEU A 65 23.36 -20.92 -17.06
CA LEU A 65 23.36 -19.46 -16.85
C LEU A 65 22.20 -18.72 -17.49
N ASP A 66 21.98 -18.91 -18.80
CA ASP A 66 21.01 -18.10 -19.54
C ASP A 66 19.58 -18.31 -19.03
N VAL A 67 19.21 -19.57 -18.77
CA VAL A 67 17.89 -19.91 -18.22
C VAL A 67 17.73 -19.37 -16.80
N MET A 68 18.77 -19.48 -15.97
CA MET A 68 18.76 -18.99 -14.59
C MET A 68 18.70 -17.45 -14.54
N GLN A 69 19.43 -16.76 -15.40
CA GLN A 69 19.38 -15.29 -15.52
C GLN A 69 17.99 -14.81 -15.92
N VAL A 70 17.40 -15.39 -16.96
CA VAL A 70 16.06 -15.01 -17.41
C VAL A 70 15.02 -15.28 -16.32
N GLY A 71 15.08 -16.44 -15.65
CA GLY A 71 14.18 -16.78 -14.56
C GLY A 71 14.31 -15.84 -13.35
N ASN A 72 15.54 -15.57 -12.90
CA ASN A 72 15.80 -14.69 -11.77
C ASN A 72 15.36 -13.24 -12.05
N LYS A 73 15.68 -12.73 -13.26
CA LYS A 73 15.25 -11.40 -13.68
C LYS A 73 13.73 -11.26 -13.70
N LYS A 74 13.03 -12.25 -14.29
CA LYS A 74 11.55 -12.25 -14.33
C LYS A 74 10.95 -12.26 -12.92
N LEU A 75 11.45 -13.13 -12.04
CA LEU A 75 10.99 -13.21 -10.65
C LEU A 75 11.19 -11.87 -9.94
N ARG A 76 12.36 -11.25 -10.10
CA ARG A 76 12.65 -9.94 -9.50
C ARG A 76 11.72 -8.85 -9.99
N THR A 77 11.56 -8.71 -11.30
CA THR A 77 10.68 -7.67 -11.86
C THR A 77 9.23 -7.85 -11.38
N SER A 78 8.71 -9.09 -11.37
CA SER A 78 7.36 -9.35 -10.86
C SER A 78 7.26 -9.07 -9.35
N TRP A 79 8.31 -9.38 -8.59
CA TRP A 79 8.36 -9.14 -7.16
C TRP A 79 8.42 -7.66 -6.79
N GLU A 80 9.25 -6.88 -7.48
CA GLU A 80 9.33 -5.42 -7.32
C GLU A 80 7.98 -4.77 -7.65
N ARG A 81 7.32 -5.20 -8.73
CA ARG A 81 5.99 -4.73 -9.09
C ARG A 81 4.96 -5.03 -8.00
N PHE A 82 4.94 -6.27 -7.50
CA PHE A 82 4.03 -6.66 -6.42
C PHE A 82 4.27 -5.85 -5.15
N SER A 83 5.53 -5.64 -4.77
CA SER A 83 5.90 -4.86 -3.59
C SER A 83 5.37 -3.42 -3.70
N ARG A 84 5.48 -2.80 -4.87
CA ARG A 84 4.91 -1.46 -5.14
C ARG A 84 3.38 -1.45 -5.00
N ILE A 85 2.67 -2.45 -5.55
CA ILE A 85 1.20 -2.56 -5.42
C ILE A 85 0.79 -2.64 -3.94
N VAL A 86 1.53 -3.41 -3.13
CA VAL A 86 1.26 -3.54 -1.70
C VAL A 86 1.50 -2.21 -0.96
N GLU A 87 2.58 -1.50 -1.31
CA GLU A 87 2.91 -0.18 -0.74
C GLU A 87 1.87 0.88 -1.09
N ASP A 88 1.53 1.00 -2.39
CA ASP A 88 0.53 1.95 -2.89
C ASP A 88 -0.83 1.74 -2.20
N ARG A 89 -1.23 0.48 -2.02
CA ARG A 89 -2.48 0.14 -1.34
C ARG A 89 -2.45 0.45 0.16
N ASN A 90 -1.32 0.25 0.83
CA ASN A 90 -1.17 0.68 2.23
C ASN A 90 -1.34 2.20 2.36
N ASN A 91 -0.66 2.96 1.51
CA ASN A 91 -0.73 4.42 1.50
C ASN A 91 -2.15 4.91 1.26
N MET A 92 -2.88 4.25 0.35
CA MET A 92 -4.28 4.57 0.07
C MET A 92 -5.19 4.36 1.30
N PHE A 93 -5.03 3.26 2.04
CA PHE A 93 -5.78 3.05 3.29
C PHE A 93 -5.42 4.07 4.37
N GLU A 94 -4.14 4.43 4.50
CA GLU A 94 -3.71 5.48 5.43
C GLU A 94 -4.34 6.84 5.09
N LEU A 95 -4.32 7.22 3.81
CA LEU A 95 -4.95 8.45 3.33
C LEU A 95 -6.47 8.45 3.55
N SER A 96 -7.14 7.30 3.35
CA SER A 96 -8.59 7.18 3.59
C SER A 96 -8.94 7.42 5.06
N VAL A 97 -8.20 6.83 5.99
CA VAL A 97 -8.40 7.05 7.44
C VAL A 97 -8.20 8.51 7.80
N VAL A 98 -7.11 9.13 7.32
CA VAL A 98 -6.86 10.56 7.55
C VAL A 98 -7.98 11.41 6.96
N PHE A 99 -8.40 11.15 5.73
CA PHE A 99 -9.48 11.90 5.09
C PHE A 99 -10.78 11.87 5.93
N HIS A 100 -11.20 10.68 6.37
CA HIS A 100 -12.44 10.56 7.14
C HIS A 100 -12.34 11.14 8.55
N ASP A 101 -11.18 11.06 9.19
CA ASP A 101 -10.94 11.74 10.48
C ASP A 101 -11.06 13.27 10.33
N TRP A 102 -10.44 13.83 9.29
CA TRP A 102 -10.54 15.27 9.00
C TRP A 102 -11.96 15.69 8.61
N GLN A 103 -12.66 14.87 7.83
CA GLN A 103 -14.05 15.10 7.46
C GLN A 103 -14.93 15.19 8.73
N GLN A 104 -14.81 14.24 9.66
CA GLN A 104 -15.58 14.27 10.91
C GLN A 104 -15.25 15.51 11.74
N LYS A 105 -13.95 15.83 11.91
CA LYS A 105 -13.52 17.04 12.63
C LYS A 105 -14.07 18.31 11.99
N PHE A 106 -14.06 18.41 10.66
CA PHE A 106 -14.63 19.53 9.93
C PHE A 106 -16.12 19.68 10.22
N PHE A 107 -16.92 18.62 10.08
CA PHE A 107 -18.35 18.66 10.34
C PHE A 107 -18.69 18.98 11.81
N LEU A 108 -17.87 18.55 12.76
CA LEU A 108 -18.05 18.88 14.17
C LEU A 108 -17.87 20.38 14.48
N HIS A 109 -17.10 21.10 13.67
CA HIS A 109 -16.76 22.50 13.93
C HIS A 109 -17.39 23.49 12.94
N ILE A 110 -17.97 23.03 11.82
CA ILE A 110 -18.45 23.90 10.75
C ILE A 110 -19.50 24.92 11.24
N ASP A 111 -20.41 24.51 12.13
CA ASP A 111 -21.45 25.39 12.65
C ASP A 111 -20.84 26.49 13.54
N VAL A 112 -19.89 26.12 14.40
CA VAL A 112 -19.16 27.07 15.27
C VAL A 112 -18.37 28.06 14.43
N TRP A 113 -17.69 27.60 13.37
CA TRP A 113 -16.94 28.47 12.47
C TRP A 113 -17.86 29.39 11.66
N SER A 114 -19.01 28.89 11.22
CA SER A 114 -20.03 29.68 10.52
C SER A 114 -20.58 30.80 11.41
N GLU A 115 -20.88 30.50 12.67
CA GLU A 115 -21.32 31.48 13.65
C GLU A 115 -20.22 32.52 13.98
N ALA A 116 -18.97 32.09 14.13
CA ALA A 116 -17.84 33.00 14.35
C ALA A 116 -17.61 33.97 13.16
N CYS A 117 -17.76 33.47 11.93
CA CYS A 117 -17.64 34.28 10.72
C CYS A 117 -18.78 35.30 10.59
N SER A 118 -20.01 34.92 10.94
CA SER A 118 -21.19 35.80 10.85
C SER A 118 -21.25 36.84 11.97
N SER A 119 -20.67 36.56 13.14
CA SER A 119 -20.63 37.48 14.29
C SER A 119 -19.55 38.57 14.18
N GLY A 120 -18.77 38.62 13.10
CA GLY A 120 -17.75 39.64 12.87
C GLY A 120 -16.51 39.52 13.76
N LEU A 121 -16.35 38.40 14.48
CA LEU A 121 -15.21 38.06 15.34
C LEU A 121 -14.02 37.49 14.54
N VAL A 122 -13.99 37.68 13.23
CA VAL A 122 -12.81 37.32 12.43
C VAL A 122 -11.69 38.29 12.79
N PRO A 123 -10.54 37.82 13.33
CA PRO A 123 -9.43 38.69 13.67
C PRO A 123 -9.02 39.44 12.40
N SER A 124 -9.26 40.75 12.36
CA SER A 124 -8.75 41.61 11.30
C SER A 124 -7.23 41.57 11.44
N SER A 125 -6.51 41.11 10.42
CA SER A 125 -5.06 41.21 10.37
C SER A 125 -4.68 42.69 10.43
N THR A 126 -4.41 43.16 11.64
CA THR A 126 -3.81 44.47 11.87
C THR A 126 -2.32 44.30 11.58
N GLY A 127 -1.89 44.92 10.47
CA GLY A 127 -0.49 44.99 10.05
C GLY A 127 0.34 45.97 10.86
#